data_AF-R5QQE8-F1
#
_entry.id   AF-R5QQE8-F1
#
_cell.length_a   1.000
_cell.length_b   1.000
_cell.length_c   1.000
_cell.angle_alpha   90.00
_cell.angle_beta   90.00
_cell.angle_gamma   90.00
#
_symmetry.space_group_name_H-M   'P 1'
#
loop_
_entity.id
_entity.type
_entity.pdbx_description
1 polymer ?
#
loop_
_entity_poly.entity_id
_entity_poly.type
_entity_poly.pdbx_seq_one_letter_code
_entity_poly.pdbx_strand_id
1 'polypeptide(L)'
;MWKIKQIFDGDYGCEETCSETGQVKEPMVSVTLVEENTGENGKEPIKYVTVPDRFLTEHGLEEGSDWRLADQKPPKEYAFWGWENANVLAVSNDYPGIRTPWDLYDALSEIWCSETCAPRMRDGWTKENKTLGQCSITAFLAQDIFGGKIYGILRAGGNYHCYNVIGDCAFDLTSEQFGSEKLDYTENPEQSREVHFAKEEKRLRYEYLRQQLKKYCNKTNEVWREGISAS
;
A
#
# COMPACT_ATOMS: atom_id res chain seq x y z
N MET A 1 5.52 0.71 22.71
CA MET A 1 4.72 -0.50 22.41
C MET A 1 3.28 -0.05 22.30
N TRP A 2 2.66 -0.27 21.13
CA TRP A 2 1.29 0.15 20.87
C TRP A 2 0.33 -0.85 21.49
N LYS A 3 -0.76 -0.36 22.09
CA LYS A 3 -1.88 -1.17 22.57
C LYS A 3 -3.18 -0.71 21.95
N ILE A 4 -4.07 -1.66 21.70
CA ILE A 4 -5.43 -1.36 21.29
C ILE A 4 -6.14 -0.68 22.46
N LYS A 5 -6.44 0.61 22.32
CA LYS A 5 -7.21 1.36 23.30
C LYS A 5 -8.71 1.19 23.10
N GLN A 6 -9.16 1.27 21.85
CA GLN A 6 -10.57 1.18 21.48
C GLN A 6 -10.72 0.57 20.10
N ILE A 7 -11.78 -0.21 19.91
CA ILE A 7 -12.22 -0.70 18.60
C ILE A 7 -13.61 -0.10 18.32
N PHE A 8 -13.72 0.62 17.21
CA PHE A 8 -14.99 1.15 16.71
C PHE A 8 -15.44 0.33 15.52
N ASP A 9 -16.64 -0.25 15.61
CA ASP A 9 -17.28 -0.83 14.44
C ASP A 9 -17.54 0.28 13.43
N GLY A 10 -16.87 0.20 12.27
CA GLY A 10 -17.10 1.14 11.18
C GLY A 10 -18.46 0.83 10.57
N ASP A 11 -19.34 1.83 10.53
CA ASP A 11 -20.73 1.78 10.06
C ASP A 11 -21.11 0.44 9.41
N TYR A 12 -21.85 -0.38 10.16
CA TYR A 12 -22.74 -1.36 9.58
C TYR A 12 -23.70 -0.58 8.68
N GLY A 13 -23.33 -0.42 7.41
CA GLY A 13 -24.27 -0.04 6.37
C GLY A 13 -25.42 -1.02 6.48
N CYS A 14 -26.56 -0.50 6.93
CA CYS A 14 -27.84 -1.17 7.09
C CYS A 14 -28.00 -2.27 6.03
N GLU A 15 -28.34 -3.47 6.48
CA GLU A 15 -28.54 -4.68 5.70
C GLU A 15 -29.53 -4.47 4.54
N GLU A 16 -29.15 -3.78 3.45
CA GLU A 16 -30.01 -3.69 2.25
C GLU A 16 -29.33 -3.15 0.98
N THR A 17 -28.00 -3.12 0.89
CA THR A 17 -27.35 -2.87 -0.41
C THR A 17 -26.44 -4.02 -0.79
N CYS A 18 -27.05 -5.07 -1.35
CA CYS A 18 -26.40 -5.89 -2.35
C CYS A 18 -25.82 -4.96 -3.41
N SER A 19 -24.50 -4.76 -3.43
CA SER A 19 -23.84 -4.23 -4.61
C SER A 19 -24.18 -5.15 -5.79
N GLU A 20 -24.51 -4.59 -6.95
CA GLU A 20 -24.90 -5.29 -8.19
C GLU A 20 -23.91 -6.39 -8.66
N THR A 21 -22.77 -6.54 -7.98
CA THR A 21 -21.71 -7.52 -8.24
C THR A 21 -21.75 -8.77 -7.33
N GLY A 22 -22.67 -8.86 -6.36
CA GLY A 22 -22.75 -10.03 -5.45
C GLY A 22 -21.55 -10.21 -4.52
N GLN A 23 -20.68 -9.19 -4.40
CA GLN A 23 -19.57 -9.20 -3.44
C GLN A 23 -20.07 -8.72 -2.07
N VAL A 24 -19.97 -9.57 -1.06
CA VAL A 24 -20.16 -9.18 0.34
C VAL A 24 -19.05 -8.20 0.70
N LYS A 25 -19.42 -6.95 1.02
CA LYS A 25 -18.47 -5.95 1.49
C LYS A 25 -17.95 -6.40 2.85
N GLU A 26 -16.64 -6.60 2.95
CA GLU A 26 -16.00 -7.03 4.18
C GLU A 26 -16.19 -5.98 5.29
N PRO A 27 -16.64 -6.36 6.50
CA PRO A 27 -16.84 -5.43 7.61
C PRO A 27 -15.50 -4.87 8.06
N MET A 28 -15.42 -3.55 8.24
CA MET A 28 -14.21 -2.83 8.64
C MET A 28 -14.39 -2.21 10.02
N VAL A 29 -13.34 -2.26 10.85
CA VAL A 29 -13.30 -1.69 12.19
C VAL A 29 -12.16 -0.67 12.28
N SER A 30 -12.40 0.40 13.04
CA SER A 30 -11.40 1.43 13.32
C SER A 30 -10.80 1.21 14.71
N VAL A 31 -9.52 0.90 14.74
CA VAL A 31 -8.74 0.60 15.93
C VAL A 31 -7.95 1.84 16.34
N THR A 32 -8.16 2.27 17.58
CA THR A 32 -7.36 3.32 18.22
C THR A 32 -6.22 2.67 18.98
N LEU A 33 -4.99 3.07 18.68
CA LEU A 33 -3.78 2.57 19.30
C LEU A 33 -3.15 3.66 20.17
N VAL A 34 -2.63 3.27 21.33
CA VAL A 34 -1.83 4.14 22.21
C VAL A 34 -0.49 3.54 22.57
N GLU A 35 0.52 4.37 22.70
CA GLU A 35 1.85 3.93 23.12
C GLU A 35 2.03 4.07 24.64
N GLU A 36 2.31 2.97 25.32
CA GLU A 36 2.38 2.92 26.80
C GLU A 36 3.60 3.64 27.43
N ASN A 37 4.47 4.32 26.69
CA ASN A 37 5.63 5.00 27.28
C ASN A 37 6.12 6.19 26.45
N THR A 38 5.62 7.39 26.71
CA THR A 38 6.41 8.63 26.56
C THR A 38 6.00 9.65 27.63
N GLY A 39 6.98 10.07 28.43
CA GLY A 39 6.80 10.86 29.63
C GLY A 39 6.49 12.34 29.42
N GLU A 40 6.12 12.94 30.55
CA GLU A 40 6.21 14.36 30.95
C GLU A 40 5.39 15.44 30.23
N ASN A 41 4.76 15.21 29.08
CA ASN A 41 3.89 16.21 28.45
C ASN A 41 2.49 15.69 28.06
N GLY A 42 1.83 15.00 28.99
CA GLY A 42 0.35 14.96 29.10
C GLY A 42 -0.52 14.52 27.91
N LYS A 43 0.05 14.00 26.82
CA LYS A 43 -0.70 13.44 25.68
C LYS A 43 -0.03 12.16 25.20
N GLU A 44 -0.69 11.04 25.46
CA GLU A 44 -0.36 9.75 24.86
C GLU A 44 -0.38 9.88 23.32
N PRO A 45 0.63 9.38 22.59
CA PRO A 45 0.55 9.27 21.14
C PRO A 45 -0.65 8.39 20.77
N ILE A 46 -1.53 8.88 19.90
CA ILE A 46 -2.71 8.14 19.42
C ILE A 46 -2.54 7.89 17.92
N LYS A 47 -2.70 6.64 17.51
CA LYS A 47 -2.71 6.23 16.10
C LYS A 47 -4.04 5.57 15.77
N TYR A 48 -4.61 5.88 14.62
CA TYR A 48 -5.84 5.27 14.13
C TYR A 48 -5.51 4.32 12.98
N VAL A 49 -6.04 3.11 13.03
CA VAL A 49 -5.86 2.08 11.99
C VAL A 49 -7.21 1.51 11.64
N THR A 50 -7.53 1.40 10.35
CA THR A 50 -8.74 0.71 9.91
C THR A 50 -8.34 -0.67 9.41
N VAL A 51 -8.93 -1.71 9.97
CA VAL A 51 -8.66 -3.11 9.62
C VAL A 51 -9.98 -3.84 9.38
N PRO A 52 -10.02 -4.91 8.60
CA PRO A 52 -11.22 -5.74 8.55
C PRO A 52 -11.52 -6.38 9.91
N ASP A 53 -12.79 -6.54 10.26
CA ASP A 53 -13.19 -7.16 11.54
C ASP A 53 -12.58 -8.56 11.73
N ARG A 54 -12.55 -9.35 10.64
CA ARG A 54 -11.91 -10.68 10.66
C ARG A 54 -10.42 -10.63 11.03
N PHE A 55 -9.72 -9.53 10.76
CA PHE A 55 -8.30 -9.40 11.08
C PHE A 55 -8.08 -9.44 12.59
N LEU A 56 -8.93 -8.74 13.35
CA LEU A 56 -8.88 -8.78 14.81
C LEU A 56 -9.14 -10.19 15.32
N THR A 57 -10.16 -10.85 14.79
CA THR A 57 -10.55 -12.21 15.18
C THR A 57 -9.47 -13.24 14.85
N GLU A 58 -8.91 -13.22 13.63
CA GLU A 58 -7.86 -14.15 13.18
C GLU A 58 -6.57 -14.04 14.01
N HIS A 59 -6.26 -12.85 14.51
CA HIS A 59 -5.05 -12.59 15.30
C HIS A 59 -5.32 -12.55 16.81
N GLY A 60 -6.55 -12.82 17.25
CA GLY A 60 -6.95 -12.76 18.65
C GLY A 60 -6.73 -11.38 19.29
N LEU A 61 -6.91 -10.31 18.52
CA LEU A 61 -6.69 -8.94 18.94
C LEU A 61 -8.00 -8.34 19.48
N GLU A 62 -7.94 -7.90 20.73
CA GLU A 62 -9.05 -7.26 21.45
C GLU A 62 -8.58 -5.96 22.13
N GLU A 63 -9.51 -5.16 22.67
CA GLU A 63 -9.13 -3.99 23.47
C GLU A 63 -8.17 -4.40 24.61
N GLY A 64 -7.07 -3.66 24.75
CA GLY A 64 -5.98 -3.96 25.68
C GLY A 64 -4.87 -4.85 25.09
N SER A 65 -5.08 -5.47 23.93
CA SER A 65 -4.05 -6.29 23.26
C SER A 65 -2.84 -5.45 22.83
N ASP A 66 -1.66 -6.05 22.91
CA ASP A 66 -0.45 -5.47 22.32
C ASP A 66 -0.60 -5.44 20.80
N TRP A 67 -0.62 -4.24 20.22
CA TRP A 67 -0.59 -4.04 18.79
C TRP A 67 0.84 -4.18 18.28
N ARG A 68 1.24 -5.43 18.02
CA ARG A 68 2.56 -5.77 17.51
C ARG A 68 2.56 -5.75 15.98
N LEU A 69 2.74 -4.55 15.43
CA LEU A 69 3.08 -4.39 14.01
C LEU A 69 4.37 -5.15 13.62
N ALA A 70 5.23 -5.44 14.60
CA ALA A 70 6.45 -6.23 14.41
C ALA A 70 6.19 -7.71 14.09
N ASP A 71 5.03 -8.27 14.48
CA ASP A 71 4.66 -9.65 14.12
C ASP A 71 4.18 -9.75 12.66
N GLN A 72 4.00 -8.60 11.98
CA GLN A 72 3.75 -8.51 10.54
C GLN A 72 5.04 -8.27 9.73
N LYS A 73 6.21 -8.11 10.37
CA LYS A 73 7.45 -7.91 9.62
C LYS A 73 7.64 -9.16 8.74
N PRO A 74 7.74 -9.00 7.41
CA PRO A 74 7.84 -10.15 6.53
C PRO A 74 9.11 -10.94 6.86
N PRO A 75 9.10 -12.28 6.66
CA PRO A 75 10.26 -13.14 6.93
C PRO A 75 11.45 -12.86 5.99
N LYS A 76 11.27 -11.98 5.00
CA LYS A 76 12.27 -11.57 4.02
C LYS A 76 12.44 -10.06 4.03
N GLU A 77 13.63 -9.62 3.68
CA GLU A 77 13.94 -8.21 3.45
C GLU A 77 13.43 -7.77 2.08
N TYR A 78 13.03 -6.51 1.99
CA TYR A 78 12.65 -5.87 0.73
C TYR A 78 13.64 -4.76 0.41
N ALA A 79 13.87 -4.52 -0.88
CA ALA A 79 14.86 -3.53 -1.32
C ALA A 79 14.26 -2.11 -1.48
N PHE A 80 12.94 -1.96 -1.30
CA PHE A 80 12.26 -0.69 -1.38
C PHE A 80 12.35 0.12 -0.08
N TRP A 81 12.42 1.45 -0.17
CA TRP A 81 12.62 2.31 1.00
C TRP A 81 11.38 2.33 1.90
N GLY A 82 11.59 2.32 3.22
CA GLY A 82 10.52 2.31 4.21
C GLY A 82 9.88 0.95 4.46
N TRP A 83 10.39 -0.12 3.83
CA TRP A 83 9.82 -1.47 3.94
C TRP A 83 9.70 -2.00 5.36
N GLU A 84 10.60 -1.61 6.28
CA GLU A 84 10.58 -2.09 7.67
C GLU A 84 9.32 -1.66 8.42
N ASN A 85 8.68 -0.57 7.98
CA ASN A 85 7.51 0.02 8.61
C ASN A 85 6.31 0.08 7.64
N ALA A 86 6.37 -0.63 6.50
CA ALA A 86 5.34 -0.62 5.47
C ALA A 86 4.16 -1.54 5.81
N ASN A 87 3.60 -1.36 7.00
CA ASN A 87 2.58 -2.20 7.65
C ASN A 87 1.17 -1.59 7.62
N VAL A 88 0.89 -0.75 6.62
CA VAL A 88 -0.45 -0.19 6.42
C VAL A 88 -1.35 -1.21 5.72
N LEU A 89 -2.59 -1.30 6.16
CA LEU A 89 -3.56 -2.19 5.52
C LEU A 89 -4.26 -1.51 4.35
N ALA A 90 -4.59 -2.32 3.34
CA ALA A 90 -5.44 -1.89 2.24
C ALA A 90 -6.80 -1.44 2.76
N VAL A 91 -7.23 -0.25 2.32
CA VAL A 91 -8.59 0.26 2.53
C VAL A 91 -9.52 -0.15 1.39
N SER A 92 -8.95 -0.59 0.27
CA SER A 92 -9.67 -1.06 -0.91
C SER A 92 -9.79 -2.58 -0.93
N ASN A 93 -10.99 -3.07 -1.25
CA ASN A 93 -11.27 -4.51 -1.44
C ASN A 93 -11.19 -4.93 -2.93
N ASP A 94 -10.78 -4.02 -3.83
CA ASP A 94 -10.72 -4.27 -5.28
C ASP A 94 -9.62 -5.27 -5.70
N TYR A 95 -8.64 -5.53 -4.82
CA TYR A 95 -7.44 -6.31 -5.10
C TYR A 95 -7.27 -7.42 -4.08
N PRO A 96 -8.01 -8.53 -4.21
CA PRO A 96 -7.88 -9.63 -3.29
C PRO A 96 -6.45 -10.16 -3.19
N GLY A 97 -5.99 -10.42 -1.96
CA GLY A 97 -4.62 -10.87 -1.70
C GLY A 97 -3.60 -9.74 -1.52
N ILE A 98 -3.96 -8.49 -1.86
CA ILE A 98 -3.13 -7.32 -1.56
C ILE A 98 -3.60 -6.71 -0.23
N ARG A 99 -2.94 -7.05 0.87
CA ARG A 99 -3.31 -6.55 2.21
C ARG A 99 -2.37 -5.45 2.67
N THR A 100 -1.10 -5.51 2.28
CA THR A 100 -0.03 -4.62 2.73
C THR A 100 0.81 -4.12 1.54
N PRO A 101 1.61 -3.05 1.70
CA PRO A 101 2.60 -2.64 0.72
C PRO A 101 3.58 -3.75 0.31
N TRP A 102 3.87 -4.71 1.21
CA TRP A 102 4.70 -5.88 0.89
C TRP A 102 4.03 -6.78 -0.13
N ASP A 103 2.73 -7.09 0.06
CA ASP A 103 1.95 -7.87 -0.91
C ASP A 103 1.88 -7.15 -2.26
N LEU A 104 1.68 -5.83 -2.22
CA LEU A 104 1.67 -5.02 -3.44
C LEU A 104 3.03 -5.07 -4.15
N TYR A 105 4.13 -4.94 -3.42
CA TYR A 105 5.47 -5.03 -4.01
C TYR A 105 5.73 -6.40 -4.66
N ASP A 106 5.32 -7.48 -4.00
CA ASP A 106 5.48 -8.84 -4.52
C ASP A 106 4.66 -9.04 -5.80
N ALA A 107 3.40 -8.61 -5.81
CA ALA A 107 2.58 -8.67 -7.02
C ALA A 107 3.15 -7.78 -8.14
N LEU A 108 3.55 -6.55 -7.83
CA LEU A 108 4.10 -5.62 -8.81
C LEU A 108 5.45 -6.08 -9.36
N SER A 109 6.23 -6.84 -8.59
CA SER A 109 7.48 -7.43 -9.06
C SER A 109 7.28 -8.39 -10.24
N GLU A 110 6.12 -9.05 -10.32
CA GLU A 110 5.74 -9.93 -11.42
C GLU A 110 5.08 -9.18 -12.59
N ILE A 111 4.59 -7.96 -12.34
CA ILE A 111 3.81 -7.17 -13.30
C ILE A 111 4.66 -6.09 -13.99
N TRP A 112 5.60 -5.47 -13.27
CA TRP A 112 6.43 -4.41 -13.83
C TRP A 112 7.20 -4.91 -15.04
N CYS A 113 7.02 -4.17 -16.13
CA CYS A 113 7.59 -4.47 -17.43
C CYS A 113 7.94 -3.18 -18.19
N SER A 114 8.57 -3.33 -19.35
CA SER A 114 8.95 -2.21 -20.22
C SER A 114 7.75 -1.33 -20.62
N GLU A 115 6.56 -1.90 -20.75
CA GLU A 115 5.32 -1.25 -21.16
C GLU A 115 4.77 -0.33 -20.07
N THR A 116 4.96 -0.71 -18.80
CA THR A 116 4.64 0.12 -17.62
C THR A 116 5.70 1.18 -17.34
N CYS A 117 6.92 0.99 -17.84
CA CYS A 117 7.99 1.99 -17.71
C CYS A 117 7.70 3.26 -18.53
N ALA A 118 8.02 4.41 -17.95
CA ALA A 118 7.95 5.69 -18.62
C ALA A 118 8.75 5.66 -19.93
N PRO A 119 8.18 6.06 -21.09
CA PRO A 119 8.80 5.93 -22.40
C PRO A 119 10.21 6.52 -22.47
N ARG A 120 10.44 7.66 -21.81
CA ARG A 120 11.76 8.32 -21.76
C ARG A 120 12.86 7.52 -21.03
N MET A 121 12.51 6.47 -20.28
CA MET A 121 13.43 5.63 -19.51
C MET A 121 13.35 4.16 -19.92
N ARG A 122 12.52 3.82 -20.92
CA ARG A 122 12.27 2.43 -21.34
C ARG A 122 13.52 1.73 -21.84
N ASP A 123 14.40 2.45 -22.53
CA ASP A 123 15.66 1.91 -23.05
C ASP A 123 16.61 1.47 -21.94
N GLY A 124 16.49 2.05 -20.73
CA GLY A 124 17.26 1.67 -19.55
C GLY A 124 16.58 0.63 -18.68
N TRP A 125 15.35 0.22 -19.00
CA TRP A 125 14.60 -0.73 -18.18
C TRP A 125 15.14 -2.14 -18.40
N THR A 126 15.38 -2.86 -17.30
CA THR A 126 15.78 -4.27 -17.32
C THR A 126 15.00 -5.05 -16.26
N LYS A 127 15.08 -6.39 -16.29
CA LYS A 127 14.46 -7.22 -15.24
C LYS A 127 15.11 -7.00 -13.88
N GLU A 128 16.41 -6.74 -13.88
CA GLU A 128 17.21 -6.45 -12.69
C GLU A 128 16.89 -5.06 -12.12
N ASN A 129 16.50 -4.11 -12.98
CA ASN A 129 16.02 -2.79 -12.58
C ASN A 129 14.54 -2.57 -12.99
N LYS A 130 13.68 -3.47 -12.52
CA LYS A 130 12.25 -3.50 -12.86
C LYS A 130 11.47 -2.24 -12.43
N THR A 131 11.95 -1.54 -11.40
CA THR A 131 11.30 -0.35 -10.82
C THR A 131 11.57 0.95 -11.58
N LEU A 132 12.51 0.94 -12.54
CA LEU A 132 12.84 2.11 -13.34
C LEU A 132 11.62 2.65 -14.07
N GLY A 133 11.29 3.93 -13.83
CA GLY A 133 10.21 4.62 -14.52
C GLY A 133 8.80 4.25 -14.10
N GLN A 134 8.66 3.53 -12.99
CA GLN A 134 7.39 3.10 -12.43
C GLN A 134 6.83 4.08 -11.38
N CYS A 135 7.66 4.96 -10.82
CA CYS A 135 7.39 5.67 -9.57
C CYS A 135 6.00 6.33 -9.47
N SER A 136 5.66 7.20 -10.42
CA SER A 136 4.41 7.95 -10.33
C SER A 136 3.18 7.04 -10.43
N ILE A 137 3.13 6.14 -11.40
CA ILE A 137 1.96 5.26 -11.59
C ILE A 137 1.80 4.27 -10.44
N THR A 138 2.92 3.78 -9.88
CA THR A 138 2.92 2.92 -8.70
C THR A 138 2.46 3.69 -7.46
N ALA A 139 2.95 4.91 -7.24
CA ALA A 139 2.55 5.70 -6.07
C ALA A 139 1.05 6.01 -6.08
N PHE A 140 0.48 6.36 -7.25
CA PHE A 140 -0.96 6.56 -7.39
C PHE A 140 -1.77 5.28 -7.20
N LEU A 141 -1.28 4.13 -7.68
CA LEU A 141 -1.93 2.84 -7.43
C LEU A 141 -1.89 2.46 -5.95
N ALA A 142 -0.76 2.65 -5.28
CA ALA A 142 -0.63 2.44 -3.83
C ALA A 142 -1.56 3.39 -3.05
N GLN A 143 -1.71 4.64 -3.48
CA GLN A 143 -2.67 5.56 -2.90
C GLN A 143 -4.12 5.07 -3.06
N ASP A 144 -4.48 4.48 -4.19
CA ASP A 144 -5.84 3.93 -4.39
C ASP A 144 -6.12 2.72 -3.50
N ILE A 145 -5.06 1.98 -3.10
CA ILE A 145 -5.18 0.76 -2.29
C ILE A 145 -5.12 1.08 -0.79
N PHE A 146 -4.20 1.94 -0.36
CA PHE A 146 -3.89 2.21 1.05
C PHE A 146 -4.33 3.61 1.52
N GLY A 147 -4.76 4.48 0.61
CA GLY A 147 -5.07 5.87 0.89
C GLY A 147 -3.82 6.74 1.06
N GLY A 148 -3.95 7.80 1.86
CA GLY A 148 -2.87 8.74 2.16
C GLY A 148 -2.51 9.69 1.02
N LYS A 149 -1.29 10.24 1.12
CA LYS A 149 -0.77 11.31 0.26
C LYS A 149 0.45 10.85 -0.52
N ILE A 150 0.73 11.54 -1.61
CA ILE A 150 1.91 11.29 -2.44
C ILE A 150 2.80 12.52 -2.38
N TYR A 151 4.09 12.28 -2.17
CA TYR A 151 5.11 13.31 -2.12
C TYR A 151 6.16 13.08 -3.21
N GLY A 152 6.84 14.15 -3.62
CA GLY A 152 7.73 14.12 -4.78
C GLY A 152 9.12 14.65 -4.46
N ILE A 153 10.14 13.80 -4.61
CA ILE A 153 11.55 14.20 -4.54
C ILE A 153 11.93 14.87 -5.86
N LEU A 154 12.32 16.15 -5.83
CA LEU A 154 12.77 16.87 -7.02
C LEU A 154 14.13 16.32 -7.48
N ARG A 155 14.20 15.88 -8.74
CA ARG A 155 15.41 15.29 -9.33
C ARG A 155 16.13 16.32 -10.21
N ALA A 156 17.43 16.12 -10.44
CA ALA A 156 18.29 17.05 -11.21
C ALA A 156 17.75 17.38 -12.62
N GLY A 157 16.91 16.52 -13.20
CA GLY A 157 16.23 16.76 -14.48
C GLY A 157 14.88 17.48 -14.39
N GLY A 158 14.54 18.08 -13.24
CA GLY A 158 13.27 18.80 -13.02
C GLY A 158 12.03 17.91 -12.87
N ASN A 159 12.22 16.58 -12.85
CA ASN A 159 11.12 15.62 -12.67
C ASN A 159 11.01 15.24 -11.19
N TYR A 160 9.79 14.91 -10.76
CA TYR A 160 9.55 14.40 -9.41
C TYR A 160 9.59 12.87 -9.39
N HIS A 161 10.26 12.32 -8.38
CA HIS A 161 10.20 10.92 -8.00
C HIS A 161 9.20 10.76 -6.85
N CYS A 162 8.16 9.96 -7.07
CA CYS A 162 6.98 9.93 -6.19
C CYS A 162 7.06 8.79 -5.17
N TYR A 163 6.63 9.05 -3.94
CA TYR A 163 6.52 8.06 -2.85
C TYR A 163 5.25 8.29 -2.03
N ASN A 164 4.87 7.31 -1.21
CA ASN A 164 3.63 7.29 -0.46
C ASN A 164 3.86 7.65 1.01
N VAL A 165 2.93 8.42 1.59
CA VAL A 165 2.87 8.73 3.03
C VAL A 165 1.43 8.53 3.51
N ILE A 166 1.23 7.56 4.41
CA ILE A 166 -0.06 7.17 5.01
C ILE A 166 0.10 7.29 6.53
N GLY A 167 -0.36 8.40 7.11
CA GLY A 167 -0.10 8.70 8.53
C GLY A 167 1.41 8.75 8.80
N ASP A 168 1.87 7.97 9.77
CA ASP A 168 3.29 7.85 10.12
C ASP A 168 4.06 6.83 9.25
N CYS A 169 3.37 6.12 8.35
CA CYS A 169 3.99 5.16 7.44
C CYS A 169 4.38 5.86 6.14
N ALA A 170 5.65 5.82 5.78
CA ALA A 170 6.15 6.30 4.51
C ALA A 170 6.93 5.19 3.82
N PHE A 171 6.69 4.99 2.53
CA PHE A 171 7.40 4.01 1.73
C PHE A 171 7.48 4.42 0.26
N ASP A 172 8.49 3.89 -0.41
CA ASP A 172 8.69 4.05 -1.85
C ASP A 172 8.99 2.69 -2.47
N LEU A 173 7.97 2.07 -3.07
CA LEU A 173 8.06 0.77 -3.72
C LEU A 173 9.03 0.75 -4.92
N THR A 174 9.51 1.91 -5.36
CA THR A 174 10.33 2.08 -6.57
C THR A 174 11.69 2.72 -6.30
N SER A 175 12.11 2.80 -5.03
CA SER A 175 13.39 3.41 -4.65
C SER A 175 14.60 2.69 -5.24
N GLU A 176 14.46 1.38 -5.49
CA GLU A 176 15.52 0.52 -6.03
C GLU A 176 16.04 0.98 -7.39
N GLN A 177 15.28 1.79 -8.13
CA GLN A 177 15.71 2.28 -9.43
C GLN A 177 16.97 3.16 -9.36
N PHE A 178 17.30 3.65 -8.17
CA PHE A 178 18.48 4.49 -7.91
C PHE A 178 19.66 3.71 -7.31
N GLY A 179 19.54 2.40 -7.12
CA GLY A 179 20.61 1.56 -6.59
C GLY A 179 21.09 2.04 -5.21
N SER A 180 22.35 2.46 -5.13
CA SER A 180 22.98 2.94 -3.88
C SER A 180 22.80 4.43 -3.60
N GLU A 181 22.11 5.17 -4.47
CA GLU A 181 21.84 6.59 -4.23
C GLU A 181 20.94 6.78 -3.01
N LYS A 182 21.38 7.62 -2.07
CA LYS A 182 20.56 7.98 -0.91
C LYS A 182 19.62 9.12 -1.29
N LEU A 183 18.33 8.81 -1.36
CA LEU A 183 17.27 9.79 -1.56
C LEU A 183 16.93 10.56 -0.28
N ASP A 184 16.53 11.82 -0.44
CA ASP A 184 16.05 12.67 0.64
C ASP A 184 14.51 12.71 0.66
N TYR A 185 13.91 12.11 1.68
CA TYR A 185 12.46 12.04 1.87
C TYR A 185 11.92 13.15 2.79
N THR A 186 12.71 14.18 3.09
CA THR A 186 12.34 15.29 3.96
C THR A 186 11.83 16.50 3.17
N GLU A 187 10.84 17.22 3.72
CA GLU A 187 10.31 18.49 3.21
C GLU A 187 9.89 18.53 1.71
N ASN A 188 9.57 17.37 1.14
CA ASN A 188 9.15 17.27 -0.26
C ASN A 188 7.73 17.83 -0.46
N PRO A 189 7.42 18.41 -1.62
CA PRO A 189 6.07 18.87 -1.94
C PRO A 189 5.11 17.71 -2.25
N GLU A 190 3.86 17.85 -1.83
CA GLU A 190 2.77 16.95 -2.21
C GLU A 190 2.57 16.95 -3.73
N GLN A 191 2.28 15.78 -4.30
CA GLN A 191 2.08 15.57 -5.73
C GLN A 191 0.62 15.18 -5.99
N SER A 192 -0.03 15.89 -6.92
CA SER A 192 -1.43 15.63 -7.25
C SER A 192 -1.57 14.74 -8.48
N ARG A 193 -2.62 13.90 -8.48
CA ARG A 193 -2.95 13.01 -9.60
C ARG A 193 -3.27 13.80 -10.85
N GLU A 194 -3.99 14.90 -10.71
CA GLU A 194 -4.44 15.78 -11.78
C GLU A 194 -3.24 16.32 -12.56
N VAL A 195 -2.19 16.78 -11.86
CA VAL A 195 -0.97 17.28 -12.49
C VAL A 195 -0.22 16.16 -13.21
N HIS A 196 -0.09 14.99 -12.57
CA HIS A 196 0.68 13.90 -13.16
C HIS A 196 -0.03 13.27 -14.36
N PHE A 197 -1.36 13.13 -14.31
CA PHE A 197 -2.19 12.48 -15.32
C PHE A 197 -2.74 13.44 -16.38
N ALA A 198 -2.44 14.74 -16.29
CA ALA A 198 -2.62 15.68 -17.39
C ALA A 198 -1.90 15.21 -18.67
N LYS A 199 -0.81 14.44 -18.52
CA LYS A 199 -0.19 13.70 -19.64
C LYS A 199 -0.92 12.38 -19.83
N GLU A 200 -1.62 12.25 -20.95
CA GLU A 200 -2.37 11.05 -21.30
C GLU A 200 -1.54 9.77 -21.25
N GLU A 201 -0.29 9.84 -21.74
CA GLU A 201 0.67 8.74 -21.68
C GLU A 201 0.79 8.13 -20.27
N LYS A 202 0.89 8.98 -19.25
CA LYS A 202 1.04 8.52 -17.86
C LYS A 202 -0.26 7.92 -17.33
N ARG A 203 -1.41 8.53 -17.67
CA ARG A 203 -2.74 8.01 -17.32
C ARG A 203 -2.93 6.61 -17.91
N LEU A 204 -2.61 6.41 -19.19
CA LEU A 204 -2.74 5.12 -19.87
C LEU A 204 -1.85 4.04 -19.25
N ARG A 205 -0.61 4.37 -18.87
CA ARG A 205 0.26 3.43 -18.15
C ARG A 205 -0.26 3.06 -16.77
N TYR A 206 -0.79 4.04 -16.03
CA TYR A 206 -1.45 3.76 -14.75
C TYR A 206 -2.63 2.81 -14.93
N GLU A 207 -3.52 3.06 -15.90
CA GLU A 207 -4.68 2.19 -16.15
C GLU A 207 -4.24 0.79 -16.57
N TYR A 208 -3.19 0.68 -17.38
CA TYR A 208 -2.62 -0.62 -17.74
C TYR A 208 -2.09 -1.36 -16.52
N LEU A 209 -1.26 -0.71 -15.69
CA LEU A 209 -0.72 -1.31 -14.46
C LEU A 209 -1.84 -1.79 -13.52
N ARG A 210 -2.85 -0.94 -13.32
CA ARG A 210 -4.04 -1.23 -12.51
C ARG A 210 -4.77 -2.46 -13.03
N GLN A 211 -5.00 -2.56 -14.34
CA GLN A 211 -5.65 -3.72 -14.95
C GLN A 211 -4.84 -5.00 -14.81
N GLN A 212 -3.51 -4.94 -14.95
CA GLN A 212 -2.64 -6.10 -14.74
C GLN A 212 -2.69 -6.57 -13.29
N LEU A 213 -2.70 -5.65 -12.32
CA LEU A 213 -2.84 -6.02 -10.91
C LEU A 213 -4.18 -6.71 -10.63
N LYS A 214 -5.30 -6.20 -11.18
CA LYS A 214 -6.61 -6.87 -11.04
C LYS A 214 -6.59 -8.30 -11.61
N LYS A 215 -5.99 -8.49 -12.79
CA LYS A 215 -5.84 -9.83 -13.40
C LYS A 215 -4.99 -10.77 -12.54
N TYR A 216 -3.87 -10.27 -12.02
CA TYR A 216 -2.99 -11.02 -11.13
C TYR A 216 -3.75 -11.50 -9.88
N CYS A 217 -4.46 -10.61 -9.21
CA CYS A 217 -5.21 -10.91 -7.99
C CYS A 217 -6.32 -11.96 -8.24
N ASN A 218 -7.07 -11.81 -9.34
CA ASN A 218 -8.15 -12.75 -9.69
C ASN A 218 -7.62 -14.15 -10.01
N LYS A 219 -6.54 -14.25 -10.79
CA LYS A 219 -5.93 -15.53 -11.13
C LYS A 219 -5.39 -16.25 -9.90
N THR A 220 -4.69 -15.52 -9.02
CA THR A 220 -4.17 -16.08 -7.78
C THR A 220 -5.30 -16.60 -6.91
N ASN A 221 -6.38 -15.84 -6.74
CA ASN A 221 -7.57 -16.28 -6.01
C ASN A 221 -8.21 -17.56 -6.53
N GLU A 222 -8.33 -17.73 -7.85
CA GLU A 222 -8.90 -18.93 -8.46
C GLU A 222 -8.07 -20.18 -8.13
N VAL A 223 -6.74 -20.08 -8.27
CA VAL A 223 -5.81 -21.17 -7.93
C VAL A 223 -5.90 -21.56 -6.46
N TRP A 224 -6.00 -20.59 -5.54
CA TRP A 224 -6.20 -20.86 -4.12
C TRP A 224 -7.52 -21.59 -3.83
N ARG A 225 -8.61 -21.25 -4.53
CA ARG A 225 -9.91 -21.91 -4.36
C ARG A 225 -9.91 -23.36 -4.87
N GLU A 226 -9.29 -23.60 -6.02
CA GLU A 226 -9.15 -24.95 -6.57
C GLU A 226 -8.29 -25.84 -5.68
N GLY A 227 -7.19 -25.29 -5.13
CA GLY A 227 -6.29 -26.02 -4.23
C GLY A 227 -6.93 -26.46 -2.91
N ILE A 228 -7.85 -25.66 -2.35
CA ILE A 228 -8.60 -26.02 -1.14
C ILE A 228 -9.72 -27.03 -1.45
N SER A 229 -10.33 -26.97 -2.63
CA SER A 229 -11.36 -27.95 -3.03
C SER A 229 -10.80 -29.35 -3.33
N ALA A 230 -9.49 -29.45 -3.53
CA ALA A 230 -8.79 -30.69 -3.88
C ALA A 230 -8.06 -31.36 -2.71
N SER A 231 -8.17 -30.81 -1.48
CA SER A 231 -7.58 -31.32 -0.24
C SER A 231 -8.64 -31.80 0.74
#